data_AF-A0A8J4NDU5-F1
#
_entry.id   AF-A0A8J4NDU5-F1
#
_cell.length_a   1.000
_cell.length_b   1.000
_cell.length_c   1.000
_cell.angle_alpha   90.00
_cell.angle_beta   90.00
_cell.angle_gamma   90.00
#
_symmetry.space_group_name_H-M   'P 1'
#
loop_
_entity.id
_entity.type
_entity.pdbx_description
1 polymer ?
#
loop_
_entity_poly.entity_id
_entity_poly.type
_entity_poly.pdbx_seq_one_letter_code
_entity_poly.pdbx_strand_id
1 'polypeptide(L)' 'SRHCDLTGWWESKLSSRMHVSTVHSQGDFFSGYHTTVSSVQKPIKPSPLVGSQ' A
#
# COMPACT_ATOMS: atom_id res chain seq x y z
N SER A 1 14.10 -14.06 15.19
CA SER A 1 13.30 -12.85 14.90
C SER A 1 12.26 -13.21 13.85
N ARG A 2 11.02 -12.74 13.95
CA ARG A 2 10.08 -12.80 12.81
C ARG A 2 10.32 -11.52 12.00
N HIS A 3 10.67 -11.68 10.74
CA HIS A 3 10.91 -10.56 9.83
C HIS A 3 9.55 -10.16 9.23
N CYS A 4 9.05 -8.98 9.59
CA CYS A 4 7.79 -8.45 9.09
C CYS A 4 8.06 -7.57 7.88
N ASP A 5 8.49 -8.15 6.76
CA ASP A 5 8.71 -7.46 5.49
C ASP A 5 7.36 -7.02 4.88
N LEU A 6 7.26 -5.76 4.47
CA LEU A 6 6.05 -5.23 3.83
C LEU A 6 5.86 -5.73 2.39
N THR A 7 6.83 -6.43 1.78
CA THR A 7 6.74 -6.93 0.41
C THR A 7 5.54 -7.88 0.24
N GLY A 8 4.70 -7.60 -0.76
CA GLY A 8 3.54 -8.39 -1.14
C GLY A 8 2.21 -7.64 -1.13
N TRP A 9 1.12 -8.41 -1.18
CA TRP A 9 -0.25 -7.91 -1.18
C TRP A 9 -0.79 -7.75 0.22
N TRP A 10 -1.43 -6.60 0.46
CA TRP A 10 -2.11 -6.29 1.70
C TRP A 10 -3.54 -5.89 1.43
N GLU A 11 -4.44 -6.34 2.30
CA GLU A 11 -5.85 -5.98 2.30
C GLU A 11 -6.22 -5.47 3.69
N SER A 12 -6.87 -4.30 3.73
CA SER A 12 -7.38 -3.74 4.96
C SER A 12 -8.74 -4.35 5.32
N LYS A 13 -9.22 -4.14 6.56
CA LYS A 13 -10.57 -4.54 6.97
C LYS A 13 -11.69 -3.87 6.17
N LEU A 14 -11.39 -2.74 5.51
CA LEU A 14 -12.31 -2.05 4.60
C LEU A 14 -12.22 -2.58 3.17
N SER A 15 -11.45 -3.66 2.93
CA SER A 15 -11.17 -4.24 1.62
C SER A 15 -10.35 -3.34 0.68
N SER A 16 -9.73 -2.28 1.20
CA SER A 16 -8.73 -1.50 0.44
C SER A 16 -7.46 -2.33 0.27
N ARG A 17 -6.78 -2.18 -0.86
CA ARG A 17 -5.62 -3.00 -1.21
C ARG A 17 -4.37 -2.18 -1.49
N MET A 18 -3.22 -2.78 -1.16
CA MET A 18 -1.89 -2.23 -1.39
C MET A 18 -0.96 -3.34 -1.90
N HIS A 19 -0.03 -3.02 -2.80
CA HIS A 19 0.99 -3.95 -3.26
C HIS A 19 2.38 -3.32 -3.23
N VAL A 20 3.21 -3.80 -2.30
CA VAL A 20 4.61 -3.38 -2.18
C VAL A 20 5.47 -4.39 -2.94
N SER A 21 6.01 -4.01 -4.08
CA SER A 21 6.80 -4.91 -4.92
C SER A 21 8.20 -5.17 -4.35
N THR A 22 8.82 -4.15 -3.76
CA THR A 22 10.18 -4.23 -3.21
C THR A 22 10.34 -3.17 -2.13
N VAL A 23 10.95 -3.57 -1.01
CA VAL A 23 11.52 -2.66 -0.02
C VAL A 23 13.02 -2.55 -0.29
N HIS A 24 13.51 -1.34 -0.55
CA HIS A 24 14.92 -1.11 -0.83
C HIS A 24 15.76 -1.27 0.43
N SER A 25 17.08 -1.42 0.28
CA SER A 25 18.00 -1.65 1.41
C SER A 25 18.00 -0.52 2.46
N GLN A 26 17.52 0.67 2.09
CA GLN A 26 17.37 1.83 3.00
C GLN A 26 16.01 1.84 3.72
N GLY A 27 15.14 0.87 3.47
CA GLY A 27 13.76 0.80 4.00
C GLY A 27 12.71 1.42 3.08
N ASP A 28 13.11 2.21 2.08
CA ASP A 28 12.19 2.92 1.19
C ASP A 28 11.42 1.98 0.24
N PHE A 29 10.17 2.34 -0.07
CA PHE A 29 9.35 1.60 -1.03
C PHE A 29 8.36 2.49 -1.79
N PHE A 30 7.95 2.00 -2.96
CA PHE A 30 6.87 2.54 -3.78
C PHE A 30 5.77 1.49 -3.91
N SER A 31 4.51 1.92 -3.83
CA SER A 31 3.35 1.03 -3.92
C SER A 31 2.19 1.70 -4.63
N GLY A 32 1.29 0.89 -5.21
CA GLY A 32 -0.05 1.33 -5.54
C GLY A 32 -0.99 1.11 -4.36
N TYR A 33 -1.91 2.04 -4.12
CA TYR A 33 -2.98 1.90 -3.14
C TYR A 33 -4.33 2.09 -3.82
N HIS A 34 -5.24 1.15 -3.60
CA HIS A 34 -6.60 1.21 -4.12
C HIS A 34 -7.58 1.20 -2.95
N THR A 35 -8.12 2.37 -2.61
CA THR A 35 -9.16 2.51 -1.59
C THR A 35 -10.50 2.02 -2.11
N THR A 36 -11.34 1.44 -1.26
CA THR A 36 -12.74 1.09 -1.58
C THR A 36 -13.73 2.15 -1.14
N VAL A 37 -13.30 3.07 -0.27
CA VAL A 37 -14.12 4.11 0.34
C VAL A 37 -13.47 5.49 0.18
N SER A 38 -14.30 6.53 0.09
CA SER A 38 -13.86 7.92 -0.06
C SER A 38 -14.87 8.86 0.60
N SER A 39 -14.39 9.92 1.25
CA SER A 39 -15.22 11.01 1.80
C SER A 39 -15.64 12.01 0.72
N VAL A 40 -14.97 12.02 -0.43
CA VAL A 40 -15.29 12.88 -1.57
C VAL A 40 -16.06 12.10 -2.63
N GLN A 41 -17.05 12.75 -3.26
CA GLN A 41 -17.87 12.20 -4.34
C GLN A 41 -17.15 12.34 -5.69
N LYS A 42 -16.01 11.66 -5.82
CA LYS A 42 -15.26 11.54 -7.08
C LYS A 42 -14.99 10.06 -7.35
N PRO A 43 -14.84 9.66 -8.63
CA PRO A 43 -14.46 8.30 -8.96
C PRO A 43 -13.16 7.90 -8.24
N ILE A 44 -13.19 6.76 -7.57
CA ILE A 44 -12.00 6.17 -6.95
C ILE A 44 -11.05 5.73 -8.07
N LYS A 45 -9.77 6.05 -7.89
CA LYS A 45 -8.67 5.62 -8.77
C LYS A 45 -7.51 5.10 -7.91
N PRO A 46 -6.67 4.20 -8.45
CA PRO A 46 -5.42 3.84 -7.81
C PRO A 46 -4.56 5.08 -7.58
N SER A 47 -3.92 5.15 -6.41
CA SER A 47 -3.03 6.24 -6.01
C SER A 47 -1.64 5.69 -5.71
N PRO A 48 -0.56 6.39 -6.11
CA PRO A 48 0.78 6.03 -5.69
C PRO A 48 0.96 6.29 -4.19
N LEU A 49 1.72 5.42 -3.54
CA LEU A 49 2.16 5.53 -2.15
C LEU A 49 3.69 5.42 -2.13
N VAL A 50 4.33 6.29 -1.35
CA VAL A 50 5.76 6.30 -1.08
C VAL A 50 5.94 6.25 0.42
N GLY A 51 6.83 5.38 0.92
CA GLY A 51 7.05 5.21 2.35
C GLY A 51 8.41 4.58 2.65
N SER A 52 8.67 4.35 3.95
CA SER A 52 9.87 3.68 4.46
C SER A 52 9.49 2.81 5.67
N GLN A 53 10.22 1.71 5.92
CA GLN A 53 9.97 0.74 7.00
C GLN A 53 11.15 0.59 7.95
#